data_AF-A0A6N3FJY1-F1
#
_entry.id   AF-A0A6N3FJY1-F1
#
_cell.length_a   1.000
_cell.length_b   1.000
_cell.length_c   1.000
_cell.angle_alpha   90.00
_cell.angle_beta   90.00
_cell.angle_gamma   90.00
#
_symmetry.space_group_name_H-M   'P 1'
#
loop_
_entity.id
_entity.type
_entity.pdbx_description
1 polymer ?
#
loop_
_entity_poly.entity_id
_entity_poly.type
_entity_poly.pdbx_seq_one_letter_code
_entity_poly.pdbx_strand_id
1 'polypeptide(L)'
;MKFKHVLTTAAALSILLAGCGSNEKQEDTQKHEEKEKTNHQKAEKKENTQHEQTTKHEKSHTHKQTTEQAVSQLTPQEKVALALYAPKSAEFTVTANELLNHSYVQNTNGGSRQREIQQLTLYTGSSEIVTNKPQNMVIYGTTNSKGPFAAVIGVSDTQVLVSGTQGINPYQQLANMGAVYNLKDLYKQYKDEPNFKQVANLIRITNQDAQSAAQESNSNSSSESHSSSSEGKVTRANVIDKVEAYEGHKLDTSTYTYKEPEQKSDGSWGFSFVDKSGDLAGSYIVHTDGSVEKFDSKGQPE
;
A
#
# COMPACT_ATOMS: atom_id res chain seq x y z
N MET A 1 -42.70 8.11 47.56
CA MET A 1 -42.31 6.98 48.45
C MET A 1 -41.79 5.86 47.54
N LYS A 2 -40.57 5.32 47.57
CA LYS A 2 -39.45 5.33 48.50
C LYS A 2 -38.15 5.24 47.67
N PHE A 3 -37.12 5.97 48.09
CA PHE A 3 -35.74 5.81 47.64
C PHE A 3 -35.17 4.45 48.06
N LYS A 4 -34.30 3.85 47.23
CA LYS A 4 -33.18 3.03 47.68
C LYS A 4 -31.95 3.27 46.79
N HIS A 5 -30.88 3.69 47.47
CA HIS A 5 -29.52 3.92 46.99
C HIS A 5 -28.75 2.61 46.68
N VAL A 6 -27.51 2.81 46.17
CA VAL A 6 -26.24 2.05 46.42
C VAL A 6 -25.62 1.52 45.10
N LEU A 7 -24.34 1.65 44.74
CA LEU A 7 -23.09 2.18 45.34
C LEU A 7 -22.14 2.63 44.20
N THR A 8 -21.35 3.66 44.44
CA THR A 8 -20.15 4.08 43.69
C THR A 8 -18.95 3.19 43.99
N THR A 9 -18.15 2.86 42.97
CA THR A 9 -16.72 2.50 43.12
C THR A 9 -15.88 3.15 42.02
N ALA A 10 -15.04 4.10 42.41
CA ALA A 10 -13.95 4.65 41.62
C ALA A 10 -12.68 3.84 41.93
N ALA A 11 -11.90 3.49 40.91
CA ALA A 11 -10.55 2.94 41.07
C ALA A 11 -9.56 3.79 40.28
N ALA A 12 -8.52 4.21 40.99
CA ALA A 12 -7.60 5.27 40.62
C ALA A 12 -6.55 4.85 39.58
N LEU A 13 -6.19 5.82 38.73
CA LEU A 13 -5.01 5.83 37.87
C LEU A 13 -3.73 5.95 38.71
N SER A 14 -2.73 5.12 38.43
CA SER A 14 -1.35 5.34 38.86
C SER A 14 -0.45 5.44 37.63
N ILE A 15 0.03 6.66 37.38
CA ILE A 15 1.05 7.00 36.40
C ILE A 15 2.40 6.92 37.11
N LEU A 16 3.35 6.16 36.58
CA LEU A 16 4.76 6.21 37.00
C LEU A 16 5.57 6.96 35.94
N LEU A 17 5.97 8.19 36.27
CA LEU A 17 7.04 8.92 35.61
C LEU A 17 8.35 8.70 36.41
N ALA A 18 9.38 8.19 35.74
CA ALA A 18 10.78 8.43 36.07
C ALA A 18 11.42 8.89 34.75
N GLY A 19 12.11 10.02 34.62
CA GLY A 19 12.89 10.78 35.59
C GLY A 19 14.28 10.95 34.98
N CYS A 20 14.48 12.01 34.18
CA CYS A 20 15.76 12.38 33.57
C CYS A 20 16.82 12.71 34.62
N GLY A 21 18.09 12.45 34.29
CA GLY A 21 19.22 13.01 35.05
C GLY A 21 20.57 12.81 34.36
N SER A 22 21.03 13.82 33.62
CA SER A 22 22.42 14.01 33.21
C SER A 22 22.82 15.46 33.51
N ASN A 23 23.83 15.65 34.36
CA ASN A 23 24.80 16.77 34.40
C ASN A 23 25.82 16.43 35.51
N GLU A 24 27.10 16.22 35.24
CA GLU A 24 28.20 17.12 34.83
C GLU A 24 28.95 17.79 36.01
N LYS A 25 30.20 17.30 36.20
CA LYS A 25 31.50 17.87 36.64
C LYS A 25 31.66 18.93 37.74
N GLN A 26 32.67 18.69 38.59
CA GLN A 26 33.76 19.60 39.02
C GLN A 26 34.85 18.73 39.70
N GLU A 27 36.10 18.62 39.23
CA GLU A 27 37.30 19.52 39.31
C GLU A 27 37.95 19.68 40.70
N ASP A 28 39.22 19.22 40.83
CA ASP A 28 40.32 19.86 41.58
C ASP A 28 41.68 19.19 41.18
N THR A 29 42.58 19.78 40.38
CA THR A 29 43.70 20.76 40.58
C THR A 29 45.05 20.22 41.12
N GLN A 30 46.14 20.72 40.48
CA GLN A 30 47.58 20.87 40.87
C GLN A 30 48.60 19.97 40.11
N LYS A 31 49.36 20.51 39.12
CA LYS A 31 50.69 21.23 39.14
C LYS A 31 51.86 20.30 39.57
N HIS A 32 53.09 20.25 39.01
CA HIS A 32 53.93 21.11 38.15
C HIS A 32 55.20 20.32 37.69
N GLU A 33 55.82 20.70 36.54
CA GLU A 33 57.29 20.76 36.20
C GLU A 33 58.24 19.53 36.36
N GLU A 34 59.35 19.28 35.64
CA GLU A 34 60.08 19.82 34.46
C GLU A 34 61.22 18.81 34.09
N LYS A 35 61.67 18.78 32.81
CA LYS A 35 63.04 18.40 32.29
C LYS A 35 63.60 16.97 32.58
N GLU A 36 64.44 16.30 31.78
CA GLU A 36 65.39 16.66 30.72
C GLU A 36 65.76 15.43 29.83
N LYS A 37 66.58 15.71 28.80
CA LYS A 37 66.98 14.93 27.61
C LYS A 37 67.91 13.73 27.88
N THR A 38 67.91 12.71 27.00
CA THR A 38 69.15 12.25 26.29
C THR A 38 68.83 11.48 25.00
N ASN A 39 69.65 11.75 23.98
CA ASN A 39 69.67 11.19 22.61
C ASN A 39 70.56 9.92 22.57
N HIS A 40 70.42 9.04 21.57
CA HIS A 40 71.52 8.47 20.77
C HIS A 40 71.01 7.48 19.68
N GLN A 41 71.39 7.83 18.44
CA GLN A 41 71.47 7.11 17.15
C GLN A 41 72.26 5.77 17.24
N LYS A 42 72.35 4.81 16.29
CA LYS A 42 71.95 4.54 14.87
C LYS A 42 72.52 3.13 14.52
N ALA A 43 71.89 2.36 13.63
CA ALA A 43 72.56 1.59 12.55
C ALA A 43 71.59 0.68 11.76
N GLU A 44 71.78 0.65 10.44
CA GLU A 44 71.01 -0.03 9.38
C GLU A 44 71.47 -1.48 9.13
N LYS A 45 70.59 -2.33 8.58
CA LYS A 45 70.91 -3.20 7.44
C LYS A 45 69.67 -3.69 6.67
N LYS A 46 69.86 -3.77 5.35
CA LYS A 46 68.93 -4.06 4.23
C LYS A 46 68.31 -5.47 4.24
N GLU A 47 67.10 -5.61 3.68
CA GLU A 47 66.84 -6.50 2.55
C GLU A 47 65.56 -6.12 1.77
N ASN A 48 65.49 -6.62 0.54
CA ASN A 48 64.83 -6.11 -0.66
C ASN A 48 63.60 -6.96 -1.03
N THR A 49 62.45 -6.38 -1.41
CA THR A 49 61.54 -6.98 -2.42
C THR A 49 60.67 -5.92 -3.10
N GLN A 50 60.46 -6.13 -4.39
CA GLN A 50 59.94 -5.26 -5.44
C GLN A 50 58.43 -4.99 -5.41
N HIS A 51 58.10 -3.76 -5.83
CA HIS A 51 57.10 -3.38 -6.86
C HIS A 51 55.68 -3.97 -6.78
N GLU A 52 54.71 -3.13 -6.42
CA GLU A 52 53.35 -3.26 -6.96
C GLU A 52 52.69 -1.90 -7.20
N GLN A 53 51.98 -1.84 -8.31
CA GLN A 53 51.52 -0.65 -9.03
C GLN A 53 50.50 0.18 -8.22
N THR A 54 50.66 1.51 -8.30
CA THR A 54 49.64 2.46 -7.89
C THR A 54 48.58 2.59 -8.98
N THR A 55 47.53 1.76 -8.90
CA THR A 55 46.25 2.07 -9.55
C THR A 55 45.48 3.04 -8.67
N LYS A 56 45.39 4.29 -9.13
CA LYS A 56 44.44 5.29 -8.60
C LYS A 56 43.03 4.78 -8.85
N HIS A 57 42.39 4.19 -7.84
CA HIS A 57 40.95 4.03 -7.85
C HIS A 57 40.32 5.42 -7.64
N GLU A 58 39.74 5.97 -8.71
CA GLU A 58 38.70 6.98 -8.62
C GLU A 58 37.61 6.46 -7.68
N LYS A 59 37.50 7.09 -6.52
CA LYS A 59 36.31 6.95 -5.69
C LYS A 59 35.16 7.56 -6.49
N SER A 60 34.34 6.71 -7.10
CA SER A 60 32.99 7.10 -7.51
C SER A 60 32.30 7.69 -6.30
N HIS A 61 32.14 9.01 -6.31
CA HIS A 61 31.26 9.71 -5.40
C HIS A 61 29.82 9.36 -5.78
N THR A 62 29.34 8.21 -5.31
CA THR A 62 27.90 7.97 -5.28
C THR A 62 27.32 9.01 -4.32
N HIS A 63 26.73 10.06 -4.87
CA HIS A 63 26.04 11.07 -4.11
C HIS A 63 24.85 10.38 -3.42
N LYS A 64 25.01 10.00 -2.14
CA LYS A 64 23.91 9.47 -1.34
C LYS A 64 22.87 10.58 -1.22
N GLN A 65 21.80 10.47 -1.99
CA GLN A 65 20.64 11.34 -1.91
C GLN A 65 20.09 11.32 -0.48
N THR A 66 19.84 12.49 0.10
CA THR A 66 19.28 12.55 1.45
C THR A 66 17.82 12.10 1.42
N THR A 67 17.30 11.60 2.54
CA THR A 67 15.86 11.24 2.66
C THR A 67 14.95 12.41 2.28
N GLU A 68 15.37 13.64 2.56
CA GLU A 68 14.60 14.84 2.23
C GLU A 68 14.52 15.07 0.72
N GLN A 69 15.65 14.93 0.03
CA GLN A 69 15.70 14.99 -1.42
C GLN A 69 14.86 13.87 -2.04
N ALA A 70 14.95 12.63 -1.52
CA ALA A 70 14.15 11.50 -2.00
C ALA A 70 12.65 11.71 -1.83
N VAL A 71 12.22 12.17 -0.66
CA VAL A 71 10.81 12.45 -0.37
C VAL A 71 10.26 13.57 -1.27
N SER A 72 11.06 14.60 -1.55
CA SER A 72 10.66 15.70 -2.43
C SER A 72 10.41 15.29 -3.89
N GLN A 73 11.02 14.17 -4.34
CA GLN A 73 10.89 13.64 -5.70
C GLN A 73 9.74 12.65 -5.85
N LEU A 74 9.04 12.28 -4.77
CA LEU A 74 7.90 11.38 -4.83
C LEU A 74 6.74 12.02 -5.58
N THR A 75 6.19 11.27 -6.52
CA THR A 75 4.91 11.58 -7.17
C THR A 75 3.77 11.53 -6.16
N PRO A 76 2.62 12.19 -6.42
CA PRO A 76 1.45 12.07 -5.55
C PRO A 76 1.00 10.61 -5.34
N GLN A 77 1.01 9.80 -6.38
CA GLN A 77 0.66 8.37 -6.32
C GLN A 77 1.59 7.61 -5.37
N GLU A 78 2.89 7.88 -5.43
CA GLU A 78 3.87 7.27 -4.53
C GLU A 78 3.66 7.71 -3.08
N LYS A 79 3.35 8.99 -2.84
CA LYS A 79 3.02 9.49 -1.49
C LYS A 79 1.80 8.77 -0.92
N VAL A 80 0.75 8.57 -1.74
CA VAL A 80 -0.44 7.81 -1.34
C VAL A 80 -0.12 6.34 -1.12
N ALA A 81 0.62 5.70 -2.03
CA ALA A 81 0.98 4.28 -1.92
C ALA A 81 1.71 3.98 -0.61
N LEU A 82 2.64 4.84 -0.17
CA LEU A 82 3.29 4.69 1.14
C LEU A 82 2.27 4.75 2.30
N ALA A 83 1.28 5.63 2.23
CA ALA A 83 0.23 5.72 3.23
C ALA A 83 -0.68 4.47 3.24
N LEU A 84 -0.89 3.79 2.12
CA LEU A 84 -1.72 2.58 2.05
C LEU A 84 -1.08 1.35 2.71
N TYR A 85 0.24 1.38 2.96
CA TYR A 85 0.92 0.40 3.80
C TYR A 85 0.75 0.67 5.30
N ALA A 86 0.40 1.90 5.68
CA ALA A 86 0.25 2.28 7.07
C ALA A 86 -1.08 1.74 7.65
N PRO A 87 -1.07 1.05 8.82
CA PRO A 87 -2.24 0.32 9.31
C PRO A 87 -3.51 1.16 9.49
N LYS A 88 -3.39 2.39 10.02
CA LYS A 88 -4.55 3.25 10.29
C LYS A 88 -5.28 3.69 9.00
N SER A 89 -4.63 3.66 7.84
CA SER A 89 -5.29 3.94 6.54
C SER A 89 -6.36 2.90 6.20
N ALA A 90 -6.20 1.66 6.67
CA ALA A 90 -7.10 0.54 6.43
C ALA A 90 -8.50 0.73 7.04
N GLU A 91 -8.65 1.69 7.97
CA GLU A 91 -9.95 2.06 8.53
C GLU A 91 -10.82 2.84 7.54
N PHE A 92 -10.19 3.51 6.55
CA PHE A 92 -10.88 4.46 5.67
C PHE A 92 -10.93 4.01 4.21
N THR A 93 -9.85 3.43 3.70
CA THR A 93 -9.71 3.07 2.28
C THR A 93 -8.97 1.74 2.13
N VAL A 94 -8.84 1.27 0.90
CA VAL A 94 -8.11 0.04 0.55
C VAL A 94 -6.65 0.09 0.99
N THR A 95 -6.11 -1.05 1.40
CA THR A 95 -4.67 -1.19 1.71
C THR A 95 -3.84 -1.49 0.46
N ALA A 96 -2.51 -1.38 0.59
CA ALA A 96 -1.58 -1.78 -0.45
C ALA A 96 -1.77 -3.24 -0.90
N ASN A 97 -1.91 -4.18 0.05
CA ASN A 97 -2.08 -5.60 -0.26
C ASN A 97 -3.44 -5.88 -0.91
N GLU A 98 -4.49 -5.18 -0.51
CA GLU A 98 -5.81 -5.33 -1.14
C GLU A 98 -5.85 -4.80 -2.58
N LEU A 99 -5.09 -3.74 -2.87
CA LEU A 99 -4.90 -3.29 -4.25
C LEU A 99 -4.14 -4.30 -5.09
N LEU A 100 -3.07 -4.89 -4.55
CA LEU A 100 -2.30 -5.93 -5.24
C LEU A 100 -3.12 -7.21 -5.47
N ASN A 101 -3.97 -7.56 -4.50
CA ASN A 101 -4.85 -8.73 -4.57
C ASN A 101 -6.16 -8.44 -5.32
N HIS A 102 -6.33 -7.22 -5.84
CA HIS A 102 -7.50 -6.78 -6.58
C HIS A 102 -8.84 -6.93 -5.85
N SER A 103 -8.82 -6.94 -4.52
CA SER A 103 -10.02 -7.16 -3.73
C SER A 103 -9.91 -6.61 -2.31
N TYR A 104 -11.02 -6.08 -1.80
CA TYR A 104 -11.12 -5.56 -0.44
C TYR A 104 -12.51 -5.82 0.17
N VAL A 105 -12.57 -5.91 1.50
CA VAL A 105 -13.85 -5.95 2.23
C VAL A 105 -14.29 -4.52 2.51
N GLN A 106 -15.51 -4.17 2.11
CA GLN A 106 -16.18 -2.92 2.44
C GLN A 106 -17.26 -3.16 3.50
N ASN A 107 -17.25 -2.38 4.58
CA ASN A 107 -18.27 -2.43 5.63
C ASN A 107 -19.33 -1.36 5.36
N THR A 108 -20.56 -1.79 5.11
CA THR A 108 -21.70 -0.88 4.91
C THR A 108 -22.73 -1.08 6.01
N ASN A 109 -23.74 -0.21 6.09
CA ASN A 109 -24.88 -0.40 7.01
C ASN A 109 -25.60 -1.74 6.79
N GLY A 110 -25.49 -2.33 5.59
CA GLY A 110 -26.03 -3.64 5.24
C GLY A 110 -25.05 -4.82 5.45
N GLY A 111 -23.97 -4.62 6.21
CA GLY A 111 -22.94 -5.62 6.46
C GLY A 111 -21.69 -5.50 5.59
N SER A 112 -20.77 -6.44 5.77
CA SER A 112 -19.51 -6.55 5.03
C SER A 112 -19.73 -7.16 3.65
N ARG A 113 -19.12 -6.57 2.62
CA ARG A 113 -19.18 -7.07 1.24
C ARG A 113 -17.78 -7.13 0.65
N GLN A 114 -17.46 -8.23 -0.02
CA GLN A 114 -16.28 -8.30 -0.86
C GLN A 114 -16.47 -7.41 -2.09
N ARG A 115 -15.45 -6.62 -2.43
CA ARG A 115 -15.42 -5.72 -3.57
C ARG A 115 -14.16 -5.97 -4.38
N GLU A 116 -14.30 -6.07 -5.68
CA GLU A 116 -13.18 -6.08 -6.61
C GLU A 116 -12.60 -4.67 -6.76
N ILE A 117 -11.29 -4.57 -6.99
CA ILE A 117 -10.63 -3.30 -7.27
C ILE A 117 -9.43 -3.49 -8.21
N GLN A 118 -9.54 -2.94 -9.42
CA GLN A 118 -8.42 -2.96 -10.37
C GLN A 118 -7.44 -1.82 -10.14
N GLN A 119 -7.95 -0.64 -9.77
CA GLN A 119 -7.17 0.56 -9.49
C GLN A 119 -7.86 1.39 -8.41
N LEU A 120 -7.06 2.06 -7.57
CA LEU A 120 -7.57 3.12 -6.70
C LEU A 120 -7.72 4.39 -7.53
N THR A 121 -8.95 4.82 -7.79
CA THR A 121 -9.21 6.08 -8.50
C THR A 121 -9.36 7.23 -7.51
N LEU A 122 -8.55 8.27 -7.70
CA LEU A 122 -8.50 9.49 -6.92
C LEU A 122 -8.97 10.67 -7.78
N TYR A 123 -10.05 11.32 -7.36
CA TYR A 123 -10.66 12.42 -8.11
C TYR A 123 -10.11 13.78 -7.65
N THR A 124 -9.55 14.55 -8.57
CA THR A 124 -9.32 15.99 -8.38
C THR A 124 -10.65 16.72 -8.50
N GLY A 125 -10.90 17.70 -7.63
CA GLY A 125 -12.20 18.39 -7.54
C GLY A 125 -12.83 18.26 -6.15
N SER A 126 -12.40 17.29 -5.34
CA SER A 126 -12.82 17.14 -3.94
C SER A 126 -12.17 18.14 -2.98
N SER A 127 -11.57 19.22 -3.48
CA SER A 127 -10.96 20.24 -2.63
C SER A 127 -11.97 21.14 -1.92
N GLU A 128 -13.20 21.19 -2.40
CA GLU A 128 -14.30 21.98 -1.82
C GLU A 128 -14.98 21.28 -0.63
N ILE A 129 -14.88 19.94 -0.55
CA ILE A 129 -15.40 19.18 0.58
C ILE A 129 -14.51 19.25 1.83
N VAL A 130 -13.31 19.85 1.71
CA VAL A 130 -12.39 20.07 2.85
C VAL A 130 -11.99 21.53 2.95
N THR A 131 -12.52 22.21 3.97
CA THR A 131 -12.22 23.62 4.27
C THR A 131 -11.01 23.76 5.19
N ASN A 132 -10.37 24.94 5.22
CA ASN A 132 -9.23 25.25 6.11
C ASN A 132 -8.05 24.26 6.02
N LYS A 133 -7.81 23.68 4.84
CA LYS A 133 -6.65 22.81 4.59
C LYS A 133 -5.34 23.61 4.47
N PRO A 134 -4.18 23.00 4.73
CA PRO A 134 -2.88 23.62 4.45
C PRO A 134 -2.77 24.07 2.98
N GLN A 135 -2.10 25.20 2.74
CA GLN A 135 -2.05 25.86 1.43
C GLN A 135 -1.49 24.97 0.31
N ASN A 136 -0.52 24.10 0.62
CA ASN A 136 0.11 23.18 -0.32
C ASN A 136 -0.50 21.77 -0.29
N MET A 137 -1.69 21.60 0.29
CA MET A 137 -2.38 20.31 0.32
C MET A 137 -3.42 20.20 -0.80
N VAL A 138 -3.26 19.17 -1.63
CA VAL A 138 -4.26 18.74 -2.60
C VAL A 138 -5.14 17.67 -1.97
N ILE A 139 -6.45 17.79 -2.14
CA ILE A 139 -7.43 16.82 -1.63
C ILE A 139 -7.98 16.01 -2.79
N TYR A 140 -7.93 14.69 -2.62
CA TYR A 140 -8.53 13.72 -3.52
C TYR A 140 -9.68 13.00 -2.83
N GLY A 141 -10.79 12.82 -3.53
CA GLY A 141 -11.88 11.94 -3.12
C GLY A 141 -11.75 10.57 -3.78
N THR A 142 -12.30 9.53 -3.14
CA THR A 142 -12.45 8.21 -3.74
C THR A 142 -13.70 7.50 -3.23
N THR A 143 -14.29 6.68 -4.10
CA THR A 143 -15.43 5.80 -3.78
C THR A 143 -14.98 4.44 -3.25
N ASN A 144 -13.68 4.12 -3.30
CA ASN A 144 -13.10 2.88 -2.78
C ASN A 144 -12.93 2.92 -1.25
N SER A 145 -13.97 3.29 -0.51
CA SER A 145 -13.96 3.43 0.94
C SER A 145 -14.30 2.13 1.68
N LYS A 146 -13.81 2.02 2.91
CA LYS A 146 -14.00 0.87 3.80
C LYS A 146 -15.28 0.91 4.64
N GLY A 147 -15.93 2.07 4.68
CA GLY A 147 -17.10 2.33 5.51
C GLY A 147 -18.25 3.02 4.75
N PRO A 148 -19.36 3.33 5.42
CA PRO A 148 -20.49 4.08 4.86
C PRO A 148 -20.19 5.59 4.76
N PHE A 149 -19.04 5.95 4.18
CA PHE A 149 -18.53 7.30 3.98
C PHE A 149 -17.71 7.37 2.69
N ALA A 150 -17.48 8.56 2.15
CA ALA A 150 -16.47 8.76 1.11
C ALA A 150 -15.08 8.81 1.74
N ALA A 151 -14.09 8.18 1.13
CA ALA A 151 -12.71 8.30 1.59
C ALA A 151 -12.05 9.54 0.97
N VAL A 152 -11.26 10.24 1.76
CA VAL A 152 -10.57 11.46 1.38
C VAL A 152 -9.08 11.30 1.68
N ILE A 153 -8.26 11.63 0.69
CA ILE A 153 -6.81 11.57 0.80
C ILE A 153 -6.25 12.97 0.53
N GLY A 154 -5.61 13.56 1.53
CA GLY A 154 -4.92 14.84 1.42
C GLY A 154 -3.42 14.64 1.26
N VAL A 155 -2.82 15.21 0.22
CA VAL A 155 -1.38 15.06 -0.06
C VAL A 155 -0.72 16.42 -0.12
N SER A 156 0.42 16.55 0.56
CA SER A 156 1.28 17.75 0.54
C SER A 156 2.75 17.35 0.39
N ASP A 157 3.67 18.28 0.62
CA ASP A 157 5.11 18.01 0.58
C ASP A 157 5.62 17.28 1.82
N THR A 158 4.91 17.40 2.95
CA THR A 158 5.38 16.90 4.26
C THR A 158 4.47 15.86 4.88
N GLN A 159 3.21 15.79 4.46
CA GLN A 159 2.21 14.94 5.10
C GLN A 159 1.18 14.36 4.12
N VAL A 160 0.62 13.21 4.52
CA VAL A 160 -0.54 12.57 3.91
C VAL A 160 -1.64 12.41 4.96
N LEU A 161 -2.84 12.89 4.65
CA LEU A 161 -4.07 12.62 5.39
C LEU A 161 -4.82 11.48 4.69
N VAL A 162 -5.34 10.51 5.45
CA VAL A 162 -6.31 9.52 4.99
C VAL A 162 -7.48 9.54 5.98
N SER A 163 -8.69 9.84 5.50
CA SER A 163 -9.86 10.00 6.38
C SER A 163 -11.15 9.63 5.66
N GLY A 164 -12.25 9.60 6.42
CA GLY A 164 -13.61 9.37 5.93
C GLY A 164 -14.47 10.62 6.10
N THR A 165 -15.42 10.85 5.20
CA THR A 165 -16.35 11.96 5.31
C THR A 165 -17.73 11.66 4.73
N GLN A 166 -18.74 12.32 5.29
CA GLN A 166 -20.13 12.28 4.81
C GLN A 166 -20.63 13.67 4.35
N GLY A 167 -19.75 14.68 4.30
CA GLY A 167 -20.11 16.04 3.92
C GLY A 167 -18.91 16.98 3.92
N ILE A 168 -19.16 18.27 3.86
CA ILE A 168 -18.09 19.29 3.90
C ILE A 168 -17.56 19.39 5.33
N ASN A 169 -16.26 19.20 5.52
CA ASN A 169 -15.64 19.23 6.85
C ASN A 169 -14.34 20.06 6.86
N PRO A 170 -14.02 20.76 7.96
CA PRO A 170 -12.73 21.39 8.10
C PRO A 170 -11.61 20.35 8.22
N TYR A 171 -10.43 20.66 7.68
CA TYR A 171 -9.25 19.79 7.72
C TYR A 171 -8.96 19.24 9.11
N GLN A 172 -9.02 20.09 10.15
CA GLN A 172 -8.71 19.67 11.52
C GLN A 172 -9.64 18.58 12.04
N GLN A 173 -10.91 18.60 11.64
CA GLN A 173 -11.86 17.56 12.02
C GLN A 173 -11.51 16.23 11.33
N LEU A 174 -11.19 16.26 10.04
CA LEU A 174 -10.75 15.07 9.30
C LEU A 174 -9.41 14.53 9.82
N ALA A 175 -8.51 15.40 10.24
CA ALA A 175 -7.23 15.05 10.84
C ALA A 175 -7.39 14.37 12.21
N ASN A 176 -8.34 14.85 13.03
CA ASN A 176 -8.60 14.29 14.36
C ASN A 176 -9.21 12.87 14.29
N MET A 177 -10.11 12.62 13.33
CA MET A 177 -10.71 11.29 13.13
C MET A 177 -9.83 10.37 12.28
N GLY A 178 -9.11 10.93 11.32
CA GLY A 178 -8.36 10.21 10.30
C GLY A 178 -6.96 9.82 10.72
N ALA A 179 -6.18 9.39 9.74
CA ALA A 179 -4.76 9.16 9.86
C ALA A 179 -3.97 10.30 9.20
N VAL A 180 -3.15 11.01 9.97
CA VAL A 180 -2.21 12.01 9.46
C VAL A 180 -0.81 11.45 9.60
N TYR A 181 -0.10 11.35 8.49
CA TYR A 181 1.22 10.76 8.41
C TYR A 181 2.26 11.78 8.00
N ASN A 182 3.42 11.75 8.64
CA ASN A 182 4.61 12.44 8.14
C ASN A 182 5.20 11.65 6.96
N LEU A 183 5.43 12.31 5.84
CA LEU A 183 5.88 11.65 4.61
C LEU A 183 7.33 11.13 4.72
N LYS A 184 8.20 11.76 5.52
CA LYS A 184 9.56 11.26 5.77
C LYS A 184 9.52 9.94 6.55
N ASP A 185 8.62 9.83 7.50
CA ASP A 185 8.49 8.62 8.32
C ASP A 185 7.89 7.47 7.50
N LEU A 186 6.84 7.75 6.73
CA LEU A 186 6.30 6.80 5.76
C LEU A 186 7.36 6.30 4.77
N TYR A 187 8.15 7.23 4.20
CA TYR A 187 9.19 6.86 3.26
C TYR A 187 10.28 6.01 3.92
N LYS A 188 10.76 6.37 5.11
CA LYS A 188 11.75 5.55 5.83
C LYS A 188 11.22 4.14 6.13
N GLN A 189 9.94 4.03 6.46
CA GLN A 189 9.33 2.78 6.87
C GLN A 189 8.99 1.87 5.69
N TYR A 190 8.53 2.42 4.56
CA TYR A 190 7.92 1.64 3.49
C TYR A 190 8.60 1.77 2.11
N LYS A 191 9.67 2.57 1.95
CA LYS A 191 10.37 2.71 0.65
C LYS A 191 10.93 1.41 0.09
N ASP A 192 11.25 0.45 0.97
CA ASP A 192 11.86 -0.84 0.62
C ASP A 192 10.81 -1.95 0.50
N GLU A 193 9.50 -1.63 0.61
CA GLU A 193 8.44 -2.59 0.33
C GLU A 193 8.54 -3.07 -1.13
N PRO A 194 8.61 -4.38 -1.40
CA PRO A 194 8.99 -4.91 -2.71
C PRO A 194 8.03 -4.50 -3.83
N ASN A 195 6.77 -4.27 -3.49
CA ASN A 195 5.71 -3.92 -4.45
C ASN A 195 5.30 -2.44 -4.37
N PHE A 196 6.03 -1.58 -3.66
CA PHE A 196 5.66 -0.18 -3.47
C PHE A 196 5.37 0.55 -4.78
N LYS A 197 6.25 0.40 -5.78
CA LYS A 197 6.08 1.02 -7.10
C LYS A 197 4.88 0.46 -7.86
N GLN A 198 4.61 -0.84 -7.70
CA GLN A 198 3.44 -1.47 -8.30
C GLN A 198 2.16 -0.91 -7.70
N VAL A 199 2.10 -0.77 -6.36
CA VAL A 199 0.96 -0.13 -5.68
C VAL A 199 0.75 1.29 -6.19
N ALA A 200 1.82 2.08 -6.34
CA ALA A 200 1.71 3.43 -6.90
C ALA A 200 1.15 3.43 -8.33
N ASN A 201 1.52 2.46 -9.17
CA ASN A 201 0.99 2.32 -10.54
C ASN A 201 -0.49 1.88 -10.59
N LEU A 202 -1.01 1.29 -9.51
CA LEU A 202 -2.43 0.97 -9.36
C LEU A 202 -3.25 2.18 -8.89
N ILE A 203 -2.64 3.33 -8.64
CA ILE A 203 -3.32 4.57 -8.24
C ILE A 203 -3.47 5.47 -9.46
N ARG A 204 -4.71 5.81 -9.80
CA ARG A 204 -5.05 6.70 -10.92
C ARG A 204 -5.63 8.00 -10.39
N ILE A 205 -4.97 9.11 -10.70
CA ILE A 205 -5.48 10.45 -10.41
C ILE A 205 -6.17 10.98 -11.66
N THR A 206 -7.43 11.41 -11.54
CA THR A 206 -8.22 11.94 -12.66
C THR A 206 -9.05 13.15 -12.22
N ASN A 207 -9.41 14.02 -13.15
CA ASN A 207 -10.37 15.08 -12.87
C ASN A 207 -11.81 14.54 -12.83
N GLN A 208 -12.58 14.98 -11.83
CA GLN A 208 -13.98 14.64 -11.64
C GLN A 208 -14.84 15.05 -12.85
N ASP A 209 -14.46 16.12 -13.56
CA ASP A 209 -15.12 16.57 -14.81
C ASP A 209 -15.03 15.55 -15.97
N ALA A 210 -14.08 14.61 -15.92
CA ALA A 210 -13.91 13.59 -16.95
C ALA A 210 -14.93 12.43 -16.85
N GLN A 211 -15.75 12.37 -15.79
CA GLN A 211 -16.84 11.39 -15.70
C GLN A 211 -18.08 11.76 -16.52
N SER A 212 -18.30 13.03 -16.86
CA SER A 212 -19.48 13.48 -17.60
C SER A 212 -19.51 13.01 -19.06
N ALA A 213 -18.41 12.49 -19.60
CA ALA A 213 -18.36 11.92 -20.95
C ALA A 213 -18.59 10.39 -21.00
N ALA A 214 -18.70 9.71 -19.86
CA ALA A 214 -18.87 8.26 -19.78
C ALA A 214 -20.18 7.82 -19.07
N GLN A 215 -21.01 8.77 -18.65
CA GLN A 215 -22.27 8.51 -17.96
C GLN A 215 -23.48 9.23 -18.60
N GLU A 216 -23.58 9.21 -19.93
CA GLU A 216 -24.84 9.53 -20.62
C GLU A 216 -25.30 8.38 -21.50
N SER A 217 -25.69 7.27 -20.87
CA SER A 217 -26.69 6.34 -21.42
C SER A 217 -27.04 5.29 -20.38
N ASN A 218 -27.87 5.64 -19.40
CA ASN A 218 -28.66 4.65 -18.67
C ASN A 218 -30.06 5.22 -18.41
N SER A 219 -30.80 5.38 -19.50
CA SER A 219 -32.26 5.33 -19.44
C SER A 219 -32.68 3.88 -19.67
N ASN A 220 -33.39 3.38 -18.66
CA ASN A 220 -33.96 2.06 -18.50
C ASN A 220 -34.60 1.48 -19.78
N SER A 221 -34.13 0.32 -20.23
CA SER A 221 -34.96 -0.62 -20.99
C SER A 221 -34.44 -2.05 -20.80
N SER A 222 -35.26 -2.86 -20.16
CA SER A 222 -35.19 -4.31 -20.12
C SER A 222 -35.08 -4.91 -21.51
N SER A 223 -33.99 -5.61 -21.80
CA SER A 223 -33.94 -6.64 -22.83
C SER A 223 -32.74 -7.55 -22.61
N GLU A 224 -33.03 -8.79 -22.26
CA GLU A 224 -32.20 -9.96 -22.52
C GLU A 224 -31.48 -9.79 -23.87
N SER A 225 -30.16 -9.67 -23.86
CA SER A 225 -29.37 -9.83 -25.08
C SER A 225 -27.91 -10.09 -24.74
N HIS A 226 -27.52 -11.30 -25.10
CA HIS A 226 -26.18 -11.86 -25.18
C HIS A 226 -25.12 -10.83 -25.57
N SER A 227 -24.21 -10.51 -24.64
CA SER A 227 -23.02 -9.73 -24.99
C SER A 227 -21.93 -10.67 -25.49
N SER A 228 -21.84 -10.70 -26.81
CA SER A 228 -20.77 -11.25 -27.62
C SER A 228 -19.37 -11.06 -27.04
N SER A 229 -18.62 -12.16 -27.05
CA SER A 229 -17.17 -12.32 -26.95
C SER A 229 -16.39 -11.02 -27.16
N SER A 230 -15.93 -10.40 -26.06
CA SER A 230 -14.87 -9.41 -26.17
C SER A 230 -13.55 -10.19 -26.27
N GLU A 231 -12.97 -10.17 -27.46
CA GLU A 231 -11.58 -10.52 -27.80
C GLU A 231 -10.58 -9.55 -27.14
N GLY A 232 -10.78 -9.28 -25.85
CA GLY A 232 -9.90 -8.47 -25.02
C GLY A 232 -8.85 -9.36 -24.35
N LYS A 233 -7.66 -8.79 -24.12
CA LYS A 233 -6.57 -9.37 -23.34
C LYS A 233 -7.09 -10.13 -22.12
N VAL A 234 -6.60 -11.36 -21.90
CA VAL A 234 -6.95 -12.14 -20.70
C VAL A 234 -6.36 -11.48 -19.46
N THR A 235 -7.22 -11.34 -18.45
CA THR A 235 -6.93 -10.71 -17.17
C THR A 235 -7.54 -11.56 -16.06
N ARG A 236 -7.10 -11.33 -14.83
CA ARG A 236 -7.68 -11.95 -13.65
C ARG A 236 -9.20 -11.80 -13.54
N ALA A 237 -9.73 -10.65 -13.99
CA ALA A 237 -11.14 -10.33 -13.89
C ALA A 237 -11.99 -11.13 -14.89
N ASN A 238 -11.49 -11.34 -16.10
CA ASN A 238 -12.24 -12.03 -17.15
C ASN A 238 -11.88 -13.53 -17.28
N VAL A 239 -10.87 -14.03 -16.56
CA VAL A 239 -10.43 -15.43 -16.69
C VAL A 239 -11.56 -16.41 -16.38
N ILE A 240 -12.39 -16.14 -15.36
CA ILE A 240 -13.54 -16.97 -15.03
C ILE A 240 -14.62 -16.83 -16.08
N ASP A 241 -14.91 -15.61 -16.55
CA ASP A 241 -15.88 -15.38 -17.63
C ASP A 241 -15.48 -16.11 -18.92
N LYS A 242 -14.19 -16.19 -19.23
CA LYS A 242 -13.66 -16.94 -20.38
C LYS A 242 -13.92 -18.44 -20.23
N VAL A 243 -13.74 -18.99 -19.03
CA VAL A 243 -14.03 -20.40 -18.75
C VAL A 243 -15.54 -20.67 -18.74
N GLU A 244 -16.36 -19.81 -18.11
CA GLU A 244 -17.84 -19.94 -18.14
C GLU A 244 -18.38 -19.85 -19.58
N ALA A 245 -17.78 -19.00 -20.42
CA ALA A 245 -18.11 -18.92 -21.84
C ALA A 245 -17.70 -20.19 -22.62
N TYR A 246 -16.54 -20.78 -22.32
CA TYR A 246 -16.09 -22.04 -22.90
C TYR A 246 -16.99 -23.22 -22.49
N GLU A 247 -17.36 -23.31 -21.22
CA GLU A 247 -18.26 -24.33 -20.68
C GLU A 247 -19.72 -24.14 -21.14
N GLY A 248 -20.08 -22.93 -21.56
CA GLY A 248 -21.45 -22.54 -21.91
C GLY A 248 -22.39 -22.43 -20.70
N HIS A 249 -21.85 -22.48 -19.49
CA HIS A 249 -22.59 -22.38 -18.23
C HIS A 249 -21.69 -21.86 -17.09
N LYS A 250 -22.31 -21.49 -15.97
CA LYS A 250 -21.57 -21.06 -14.77
C LYS A 250 -20.83 -22.22 -14.13
N LEU A 251 -19.65 -21.95 -13.57
CA LEU A 251 -18.85 -22.96 -12.88
C LEU A 251 -19.63 -23.60 -11.73
N ASP A 252 -19.63 -24.94 -11.66
CA ASP A 252 -20.37 -25.70 -10.66
C ASP A 252 -19.66 -25.66 -9.29
N THR A 253 -19.97 -24.61 -8.53
CA THR A 253 -19.49 -24.43 -7.15
C THR A 253 -20.23 -25.30 -6.12
N SER A 254 -21.32 -25.96 -6.53
CA SER A 254 -22.06 -26.88 -5.66
C SER A 254 -21.37 -28.23 -5.54
N THR A 255 -20.76 -28.72 -6.63
CA THR A 255 -19.99 -29.97 -6.67
C THR A 255 -18.50 -29.74 -6.41
N TYR A 256 -17.92 -28.66 -6.92
CA TYR A 256 -16.49 -28.43 -6.86
C TYR A 256 -16.09 -27.22 -6.02
N THR A 257 -14.80 -27.13 -5.71
CA THR A 257 -14.15 -25.95 -5.15
C THR A 257 -13.04 -25.54 -6.11
N TYR A 258 -13.16 -24.34 -6.69
CA TYR A 258 -12.19 -23.79 -7.62
C TYR A 258 -11.10 -23.06 -6.85
N LYS A 259 -9.84 -23.35 -7.17
CA LYS A 259 -8.70 -22.60 -6.67
C LYS A 259 -8.57 -21.28 -7.39
N GLU A 260 -7.80 -20.39 -6.79
CA GLU A 260 -7.56 -19.06 -7.29
C GLU A 260 -6.77 -19.11 -8.62
N PRO A 261 -7.20 -18.39 -9.68
CA PRO A 261 -6.43 -18.28 -10.92
C PRO A 261 -5.07 -17.64 -10.71
N GLU A 262 -4.03 -18.24 -11.28
CA GLU A 262 -2.65 -17.74 -11.22
C GLU A 262 -2.13 -17.48 -12.63
N GLN A 263 -1.44 -16.36 -12.81
CA GLN A 263 -0.82 -16.03 -14.09
C GLN A 263 0.55 -16.72 -14.20
N LYS A 264 0.78 -17.39 -15.33
CA LYS A 264 2.06 -18.02 -15.69
C LYS A 264 3.00 -17.02 -16.36
N SER A 265 4.26 -17.40 -16.47
CA SER A 265 5.32 -16.58 -17.09
C SER A 265 5.08 -16.24 -18.56
N ASP A 266 4.32 -17.07 -19.28
CA ASP A 266 3.91 -16.85 -20.68
C ASP A 266 2.68 -15.93 -20.81
N GLY A 267 2.15 -15.43 -19.68
CA GLY A 267 0.98 -14.56 -19.63
C GLY A 267 -0.36 -15.29 -19.60
N SER A 268 -0.39 -16.61 -19.81
CA SER A 268 -1.59 -17.43 -19.64
C SER A 268 -2.00 -17.51 -18.17
N TRP A 269 -3.27 -17.86 -17.92
CA TRP A 269 -3.80 -18.04 -16.58
C TRP A 269 -4.17 -19.50 -16.36
N GLY A 270 -3.94 -20.03 -15.16
CA GLY A 270 -4.34 -21.38 -14.81
C GLY A 270 -4.95 -21.48 -13.42
N PHE A 271 -5.91 -22.39 -13.25
CA PHE A 271 -6.44 -22.79 -11.94
C PHE A 271 -6.89 -24.24 -11.97
N SER A 272 -6.83 -24.88 -10.81
CA SER A 272 -7.37 -26.23 -10.59
C SER A 272 -8.67 -26.18 -9.81
N PHE A 273 -9.47 -27.22 -9.91
CA PHE A 273 -10.65 -27.42 -9.08
C PHE A 273 -10.62 -28.81 -8.46
N VAL A 274 -11.11 -28.88 -7.22
CA VAL A 274 -11.17 -30.09 -6.41
C VAL A 274 -12.61 -30.44 -6.10
N ASP A 275 -12.89 -31.71 -5.84
CA ASP A 275 -14.18 -32.12 -5.31
C ASP A 275 -14.37 -31.67 -3.83
N LYS A 276 -15.52 -31.97 -3.23
CA LYS A 276 -15.79 -31.64 -1.81
C LYS A 276 -14.94 -32.44 -0.82
N SER A 277 -14.31 -33.54 -1.26
CA SER A 277 -13.35 -34.32 -0.48
C SER A 277 -11.95 -33.71 -0.52
N GLY A 278 -11.71 -32.78 -1.46
CA GLY A 278 -10.43 -32.12 -1.68
C GLY A 278 -9.56 -32.76 -2.76
N ASP A 279 -10.06 -33.78 -3.46
CA ASP A 279 -9.35 -34.49 -4.52
C ASP A 279 -9.37 -33.70 -5.82
N LEU A 280 -8.24 -33.70 -6.56
CA LEU A 280 -8.13 -32.99 -7.84
C LEU A 280 -9.13 -33.54 -8.85
N ALA A 281 -10.06 -32.70 -9.28
CA ALA A 281 -11.07 -33.05 -10.28
C ALA A 281 -10.67 -32.60 -11.69
N GLY A 282 -9.92 -31.49 -11.81
CA GLY A 282 -9.39 -31.02 -13.07
C GLY A 282 -8.73 -29.64 -12.99
N SER A 283 -8.40 -29.07 -14.14
CA SER A 283 -7.84 -27.72 -14.23
C SER A 283 -8.14 -27.05 -15.56
N TYR A 284 -7.96 -25.73 -15.60
CA TYR A 284 -8.08 -24.92 -16.81
C TYR A 284 -6.79 -24.17 -17.08
N ILE A 285 -6.49 -23.95 -18.37
CA ILE A 285 -5.54 -22.97 -18.85
C ILE A 285 -6.28 -22.03 -19.79
N VAL A 286 -6.18 -20.72 -19.53
CA VAL A 286 -6.70 -19.66 -20.39
C VAL A 286 -5.51 -18.94 -21.02
N HIS A 287 -5.36 -19.08 -22.32
CA HIS A 287 -4.25 -18.50 -23.08
C HIS A 287 -4.40 -17.00 -23.25
N THR A 288 -3.33 -16.31 -23.64
CA THR A 288 -3.32 -14.84 -23.77
C THR A 288 -4.28 -14.32 -24.84
N ASP A 289 -4.61 -15.15 -25.83
CA ASP A 289 -5.58 -14.88 -26.90
C ASP A 289 -7.05 -15.14 -26.47
N GLY A 290 -7.26 -15.68 -25.27
CA GLY A 290 -8.59 -15.99 -24.73
C GLY A 290 -9.09 -17.40 -25.05
N SER A 291 -8.31 -18.24 -25.73
CA SER A 291 -8.62 -19.66 -25.87
C SER A 291 -8.48 -20.39 -24.52
N VAL A 292 -9.32 -21.40 -24.30
CA VAL A 292 -9.40 -22.15 -23.03
C VAL A 292 -9.12 -23.62 -23.32
N GLU A 293 -8.23 -24.22 -22.52
CA GLU A 293 -7.99 -25.66 -22.45
C GLU A 293 -8.42 -26.18 -21.08
N LYS A 294 -9.13 -27.31 -21.08
CA LYS A 294 -9.54 -28.03 -19.88
C LYS A 294 -8.76 -29.32 -19.75
N PHE A 295 -8.43 -29.69 -18.52
CA PHE A 295 -7.71 -30.92 -18.20
C PHE A 295 -8.44 -31.70 -17.12
N ASP A 296 -8.44 -33.03 -17.28
CA ASP A 296 -9.01 -33.96 -16.30
C ASP A 296 -8.15 -34.08 -15.02
N SER A 297 -8.61 -34.92 -14.08
CA SER A 297 -7.89 -35.23 -12.83
C SER A 297 -6.48 -35.83 -13.02
N LYS A 298 -6.15 -36.32 -14.21
CA LYS A 298 -4.84 -36.88 -14.58
C LYS A 298 -3.99 -35.88 -15.36
N GLY A 299 -4.49 -34.68 -15.62
CA GLY A 299 -3.82 -33.66 -16.42
C GLY A 299 -3.85 -33.94 -17.92
N GLN A 300 -4.78 -34.77 -18.40
CA GLN A 300 -5.00 -35.00 -19.83
C GLN A 300 -6.00 -33.96 -20.37
N PRO A 301 -5.80 -33.42 -21.58
CA PRO A 301 -6.76 -32.51 -22.20
C PRO A 301 -8.15 -33.16 -22.38
N GLU A 302 -9.22 -32.39 -22.13
CA GLU A 302 -10.62 -32.74 -22.43
C GLU A 302 -11.14 -32.04 -23.70
#